data_AF-N9SJG6-F1
#
_entry.id   AF-N9SJG6-F1
#
_cell.length_a   1.000
_cell.length_b   1.000
_cell.length_c   1.000
_cell.angle_alpha   90.00
_cell.angle_beta   90.00
_cell.angle_gamma   90.00
#
_symmetry.space_group_name_H-M   'P 1'
#
loop_
_entity.id
_entity.type
_entity.pdbx_description
1 polymer ?
#
loop_
_entity_poly.entity_id
_entity_poly.type
_entity_poly.pdbx_seq_one_letter_code
_entity_poly.pdbx_strand_id
1 'polypeptide(L)'
;MYQSSTNTELKQFIKQCSDADMIWVLHVMNKEDMERRARLRITNIDPDLVQLDIQMLNTLNHTDEIKNKVLRLCDRINEREAFDLLDILKSFLNTLEIRGRDFSKYEKDKRLLYFALNRISMNERLYDDLLNIHNEYFRFLYAVFILPDYYKYNRPLDNLETRFSQILNTKLLHFKNFDNDDFYLWAKGYMDQDKENARVHNSSSYKPLNPKEYSVVINAIFDSLLDKDTNIYKAIKTQISNAWHQKRHRAKNKGRKHHYHLTDKAHRSLEILAEKNGITKEKMIESLVNERYTKDCMDFNGNDLYSLTR
;
A
#
# COMPACT_ATOMS: atom_id res chain seq x y z
N MET A 1 27.10 -41.00 -28.65
CA MET A 1 26.48 -39.65 -28.63
C MET A 1 25.07 -39.85 -28.10
N TYR A 2 24.81 -39.53 -26.82
CA TYR A 2 23.47 -39.68 -26.26
C TYR A 2 22.59 -38.55 -26.80
N GLN A 3 21.61 -38.88 -27.63
CA GLN A 3 20.53 -37.94 -27.97
C GLN A 3 19.77 -37.64 -26.67
N SER A 4 19.91 -36.42 -26.17
CA SER A 4 19.04 -35.88 -25.13
C SER A 4 17.61 -35.92 -25.63
N SER A 5 16.66 -36.43 -24.85
CA SER A 5 15.26 -36.34 -25.23
C SER A 5 14.81 -34.88 -25.20
N THR A 6 13.86 -34.49 -26.05
CA THR A 6 13.36 -33.11 -26.12
C THR A 6 12.74 -32.68 -24.79
N ASN A 7 12.13 -33.62 -24.07
CA ASN A 7 11.65 -33.37 -22.70
C ASN A 7 12.79 -32.99 -21.74
N THR A 8 13.97 -33.62 -21.88
CA THR A 8 15.16 -33.26 -21.09
C THR A 8 15.64 -31.84 -21.42
N GLU A 9 15.64 -31.46 -22.69
CA GLU A 9 16.01 -30.10 -23.13
C GLU A 9 15.03 -29.04 -22.60
N LEU A 10 13.73 -29.31 -22.66
CA LEU A 10 12.71 -28.41 -22.11
C LEU A 10 12.89 -28.21 -20.60
N LYS A 11 13.09 -29.29 -19.85
CA LYS A 11 13.33 -29.19 -18.40
C LYS A 11 14.62 -28.44 -18.09
N GLN A 12 15.66 -28.61 -18.91
CA GLN A 12 16.91 -27.87 -18.77
C GLN A 12 16.70 -26.37 -19.03
N PHE A 13 15.95 -26.01 -20.08
CA PHE A 13 15.57 -24.63 -20.36
C PHE A 13 14.85 -23.98 -19.17
N ILE A 14 13.82 -24.64 -18.63
CA ILE A 14 13.06 -24.15 -17.47
C ILE A 14 13.96 -23.99 -16.23
N LYS A 15 14.89 -24.92 -16.01
CA LYS A 15 15.83 -24.84 -14.89
C LYS A 15 16.77 -23.63 -15.00
N GLN A 16 17.16 -23.25 -16.21
CA GLN A 16 18.03 -22.10 -16.50
C GLN A 16 17.30 -20.76 -16.37
N CYS A 17 15.98 -20.73 -16.54
CA CYS A 17 15.17 -19.54 -16.27
C CYS A 17 15.24 -19.14 -14.78
N SER A 18 15.21 -17.83 -14.54
CA SER A 18 15.14 -17.28 -13.19
C SER A 18 13.79 -17.60 -12.55
N ASP A 19 13.69 -17.46 -11.23
CA ASP A 19 12.41 -17.71 -10.55
C ASP A 19 11.35 -16.68 -10.95
N ALA A 20 11.75 -15.44 -11.27
CA ALA A 20 10.84 -14.41 -11.79
C ALA A 20 10.28 -14.75 -13.19
N ASP A 21 11.09 -15.39 -14.05
CA ASP A 21 10.67 -15.83 -15.38
C ASP A 21 9.53 -16.85 -15.33
N MET A 22 9.35 -17.55 -14.20
CA MET A 22 8.31 -18.58 -14.07
C MET A 22 6.90 -18.04 -14.26
N ILE A 23 6.68 -16.73 -14.06
CA ILE A 23 5.39 -16.08 -14.31
C ILE A 23 5.01 -16.15 -15.79
N TRP A 24 5.91 -15.71 -16.68
CA TRP A 24 5.61 -15.72 -18.13
C TRP A 24 5.71 -17.13 -18.71
N VAL A 25 6.60 -17.98 -18.17
CA VAL A 25 6.66 -19.39 -18.58
C VAL A 25 5.34 -20.08 -18.30
N LEU A 26 4.77 -19.89 -17.10
CA LEU A 26 3.47 -20.45 -16.74
C LEU A 26 2.36 -19.94 -17.68
N HIS A 27 2.33 -18.63 -17.94
CA HIS A 27 1.37 -18.00 -18.85
C HIS A 27 1.42 -18.64 -20.25
N VAL A 28 2.61 -18.80 -20.83
CA VAL A 28 2.79 -19.40 -22.16
C VAL A 28 2.35 -20.88 -22.17
N MET A 29 2.64 -21.62 -21.10
CA MET A 29 2.19 -23.02 -20.99
C MET A 29 0.67 -23.14 -20.92
N ASN A 30 0.02 -22.29 -20.12
CA ASN A 30 -1.43 -22.27 -19.99
C ASN A 30 -2.10 -21.86 -21.31
N LYS A 31 -1.53 -20.86 -22.00
CA LYS A 31 -1.97 -20.44 -23.33
C LYS A 31 -1.92 -21.60 -24.32
N GLU A 32 -0.79 -22.28 -24.42
CA GLU A 32 -0.59 -23.39 -25.35
C GLU A 32 -1.56 -24.55 -25.07
N ASP A 33 -1.76 -24.92 -23.79
CA ASP A 33 -2.76 -25.93 -23.43
C ASP A 33 -4.18 -25.50 -23.83
N MET A 34 -4.53 -24.22 -23.63
CA MET A 34 -5.86 -23.70 -23.99
C MET A 34 -6.08 -23.64 -25.51
N GLU A 35 -5.10 -23.14 -26.28
CA GLU A 35 -5.17 -23.08 -27.74
C GLU A 35 -5.32 -24.49 -28.34
N ARG A 36 -4.62 -25.49 -27.79
CA ARG A 36 -4.75 -26.89 -28.22
C ARG A 36 -6.14 -27.47 -27.95
N ARG A 37 -6.70 -27.21 -26.77
CA ARG A 37 -8.04 -27.70 -26.39
C ARG A 37 -9.14 -27.04 -27.22
N ALA A 38 -9.05 -25.72 -27.41
CA ALA A 38 -10.04 -24.94 -28.13
C ALA A 38 -9.88 -24.98 -29.66
N ARG A 39 -8.71 -25.42 -30.16
CA ARG A 39 -8.32 -25.38 -31.58
C ARG A 39 -8.43 -23.98 -32.21
N LEU A 40 -8.10 -22.96 -31.42
CA LEU A 40 -8.14 -21.56 -31.80
C LEU A 40 -6.91 -20.86 -31.23
N ARG A 41 -6.35 -19.89 -31.95
CA ARG A 41 -5.33 -18.97 -31.42
C ARG A 41 -5.97 -17.87 -30.59
N ILE A 42 -5.35 -17.54 -29.48
CA ILE A 42 -5.79 -16.50 -28.56
C ILE A 42 -4.67 -15.48 -28.32
N THR A 43 -5.06 -14.32 -27.79
CA THR A 43 -4.09 -13.28 -27.43
C THR A 43 -3.51 -13.54 -26.03
N ASN A 44 -2.37 -12.91 -25.69
CA ASN A 44 -1.77 -13.03 -24.35
C ASN A 44 -2.60 -12.31 -23.26
N ILE A 45 -3.61 -11.54 -23.66
CA ILE A 45 -4.51 -10.81 -22.76
C ILE A 45 -5.95 -11.34 -22.89
N ASP A 46 -6.09 -12.56 -23.40
CA ASP A 46 -7.39 -13.23 -23.47
C ASP A 46 -7.98 -13.38 -22.06
N PRO A 47 -9.24 -12.98 -21.81
CA PRO A 47 -9.81 -12.98 -20.45
C PRO A 47 -9.81 -14.35 -19.77
N ASP A 48 -10.08 -15.42 -20.53
CA ASP A 48 -10.13 -16.79 -19.97
C ASP A 48 -8.72 -17.28 -19.61
N LEU A 49 -7.72 -16.91 -20.42
CA LEU A 49 -6.30 -17.18 -20.13
C LEU A 49 -5.86 -16.45 -18.86
N VAL A 50 -6.10 -15.14 -18.80
CA VAL A 50 -5.74 -14.31 -17.65
C VAL A 50 -6.41 -14.84 -16.38
N GLN A 51 -7.69 -15.23 -16.45
CA GLN A 51 -8.40 -15.79 -15.31
C GLN A 51 -7.82 -17.15 -14.86
N LEU A 52 -7.43 -18.01 -15.79
CA LEU A 52 -6.75 -19.28 -15.50
C LEU A 52 -5.41 -19.03 -14.79
N ASP A 53 -4.63 -18.07 -15.27
CA ASP A 53 -3.36 -17.69 -14.66
C ASP A 53 -3.56 -17.14 -13.25
N ILE A 54 -4.53 -16.24 -13.05
CA ILE A 54 -4.88 -15.67 -11.73
C ILE A 54 -5.24 -16.79 -10.75
N GLN A 55 -6.11 -17.71 -11.15
CA GLN A 55 -6.49 -18.84 -10.31
C GLN A 55 -5.27 -19.67 -9.92
N MET A 56 -4.36 -19.92 -10.87
CA MET A 56 -3.17 -20.73 -10.59
C MET A 56 -2.18 -20.00 -9.68
N LEU A 57 -1.89 -18.74 -9.94
CA LEU A 57 -0.98 -17.91 -9.15
C LEU A 57 -1.48 -17.72 -7.72
N ASN A 58 -2.80 -17.60 -7.52
CA ASN A 58 -3.40 -17.47 -6.19
C ASN A 58 -3.32 -18.75 -5.33
N THR A 59 -2.91 -19.88 -5.91
CA THR A 59 -2.61 -21.12 -5.14
C THR A 59 -1.17 -21.19 -4.62
N LEU A 60 -0.34 -20.19 -4.95
CA LEU A 60 1.11 -20.21 -4.75
C LEU A 60 1.54 -18.96 -3.96
N ASN A 61 2.57 -19.11 -3.13
CA ASN A 61 3.08 -18.01 -2.31
C ASN A 61 4.45 -17.51 -2.76
N HIS A 62 5.28 -18.41 -3.29
CA HIS A 62 6.67 -18.12 -3.65
C HIS A 62 6.98 -18.56 -5.10
N THR A 63 7.94 -17.90 -5.75
CA THR A 63 8.27 -18.14 -7.16
C THR A 63 8.87 -19.53 -7.42
N ASP A 64 9.54 -20.13 -6.44
CA ASP A 64 10.05 -21.50 -6.51
C ASP A 64 8.92 -22.54 -6.55
N GLU A 65 7.78 -22.27 -5.92
CA GLU A 65 6.58 -23.11 -6.03
C GLU A 65 6.04 -23.12 -7.46
N ILE A 66 6.10 -21.98 -8.17
CA ILE A 66 5.73 -21.87 -9.58
C ILE A 66 6.66 -22.75 -10.43
N LYS A 67 7.97 -22.67 -10.19
CA LYS A 67 8.98 -23.48 -10.89
C LYS A 67 8.70 -24.97 -10.74
N ASN A 68 8.41 -25.42 -9.52
CA ASN A 68 8.05 -26.80 -9.24
C ASN A 68 6.76 -27.23 -9.95
N LYS A 69 5.75 -26.34 -10.02
CA LYS A 69 4.50 -26.61 -10.73
C LYS A 69 4.72 -26.75 -12.24
N VAL A 70 5.46 -25.82 -12.84
CA VAL A 70 5.87 -25.82 -14.24
C VAL A 70 6.61 -27.11 -14.59
N LEU A 71 7.61 -27.51 -13.79
CA LEU A 71 8.37 -28.75 -14.03
C LEU A 71 7.49 -30.00 -13.97
N ARG A 72 6.52 -30.06 -13.04
CA ARG A 72 5.54 -31.16 -12.97
C ARG A 72 4.59 -31.21 -14.17
N LEU A 73 4.25 -30.07 -14.76
CA LEU A 73 3.46 -30.03 -15.99
C LEU A 73 4.26 -30.62 -17.16
N CYS A 74 5.58 -30.38 -17.21
CA CYS A 74 6.46 -30.98 -18.21
C CYS A 74 6.62 -32.51 -18.07
N ASP A 75 6.33 -33.10 -16.91
CA ASP A 75 6.33 -34.56 -16.74
C ASP A 75 5.16 -35.24 -17.48
N ARG A 76 4.14 -34.48 -17.87
CA ARG A 76 2.88 -35.00 -18.44
C ARG A 76 2.77 -34.85 -19.95
N ILE A 77 3.73 -34.20 -20.59
CA ILE A 77 3.72 -33.93 -22.04
C ILE A 77 4.57 -34.97 -22.79
N ASN A 78 4.14 -35.31 -24.00
CA ASN A 78 4.91 -36.20 -24.87
C ASN A 78 6.06 -35.46 -25.58
N GLU A 79 6.96 -36.20 -26.24
CA GLU A 79 8.16 -35.62 -26.89
C GLU A 79 7.84 -34.59 -27.98
N ARG A 80 6.73 -34.77 -28.73
CA ARG A 80 6.31 -33.82 -29.75
C ARG A 80 5.78 -32.54 -29.13
N GLU A 81 4.92 -32.65 -28.12
CA GLU A 81 4.42 -31.50 -27.36
C GLU A 81 5.55 -30.75 -26.64
N ALA A 82 6.56 -31.47 -26.15
CA ALA A 82 7.74 -30.87 -25.54
C ALA A 82 8.57 -30.07 -26.55
N PHE A 83 8.70 -30.57 -27.79
CA PHE A 83 9.35 -29.85 -28.89
C PHE A 83 8.61 -28.55 -29.22
N ASP A 84 7.31 -28.66 -29.47
CA ASP A 84 6.48 -27.52 -29.85
C ASP A 84 6.46 -26.46 -28.73
N LEU A 85 6.31 -26.88 -27.47
CA LEU A 85 6.35 -25.97 -26.33
C LEU A 85 7.72 -25.30 -26.15
N LEU A 86 8.83 -26.03 -26.34
CA LEU A 86 10.17 -25.45 -26.25
C LEU A 86 10.39 -24.37 -27.31
N ASP A 87 9.90 -24.58 -28.53
CA ASP A 87 9.98 -23.58 -29.60
C ASP A 87 9.14 -22.34 -29.27
N ILE A 88 7.91 -22.53 -28.78
CA ILE A 88 7.02 -21.43 -28.36
C ILE A 88 7.64 -20.62 -27.22
N LEU A 89 8.21 -21.28 -26.20
CA LEU A 89 8.87 -20.61 -25.08
C LEU A 89 10.08 -19.80 -25.54
N LYS A 90 10.91 -20.33 -26.45
CA LYS A 90 12.04 -19.60 -27.01
C LYS A 90 11.58 -18.41 -27.86
N SER A 91 10.53 -18.60 -28.65
CA SER A 91 9.93 -17.54 -29.47
C SER A 91 9.40 -16.41 -28.60
N PHE A 92 8.64 -16.73 -27.55
CA PHE A 92 8.15 -15.74 -26.59
C PHE A 92 9.29 -15.05 -25.84
N LEU A 93 10.30 -15.80 -25.39
CA LEU A 93 11.48 -15.21 -24.74
C LEU A 93 12.17 -14.15 -25.62
N ASN A 94 12.17 -14.33 -26.95
CA ASN A 94 12.75 -13.38 -27.88
C ASN A 94 11.91 -12.10 -28.07
N THR A 95 10.63 -12.10 -27.69
CA THR A 95 9.79 -10.90 -27.72
C THR A 95 9.92 -10.05 -26.45
N LEU A 96 10.50 -10.60 -25.38
CA LEU A 96 10.70 -9.92 -24.12
C LEU A 96 11.97 -9.06 -24.16
N GLU A 97 11.86 -7.80 -24.58
CA GLU A 97 12.97 -6.84 -24.51
C GLU A 97 13.40 -6.54 -23.06
N ILE A 98 12.51 -6.80 -22.10
CA ILE A 98 12.79 -6.65 -20.68
C ILE A 98 13.62 -7.80 -20.08
N ARG A 99 13.92 -8.82 -20.88
CA ARG A 99 14.72 -9.98 -20.46
C ARG A 99 16.05 -9.55 -19.85
N GLY A 100 16.44 -10.22 -18.77
CA GLY A 100 17.72 -10.00 -18.08
C GLY A 100 17.72 -8.84 -17.10
N ARG A 101 16.62 -8.09 -16.99
CA ARG A 101 16.43 -7.10 -15.93
C ARG A 101 16.30 -7.79 -14.59
N ASP A 102 17.00 -7.27 -13.58
CA ASP A 102 16.86 -7.73 -12.20
C ASP A 102 15.64 -7.09 -11.53
N PHE A 103 14.67 -7.93 -11.16
CA PHE A 103 13.45 -7.54 -10.45
C PHE A 103 13.54 -7.71 -8.92
N SER A 104 14.66 -8.25 -8.39
CA SER A 104 14.82 -8.57 -6.97
C SER A 104 14.67 -7.35 -6.04
N LYS A 105 14.90 -6.13 -6.55
CA LYS A 105 14.66 -4.89 -5.81
C LYS A 105 13.18 -4.65 -5.49
N TYR A 106 12.26 -5.05 -6.37
CA TYR A 106 10.82 -4.91 -6.14
C TYR A 106 10.32 -5.91 -5.11
N GLU A 107 10.95 -7.09 -5.04
CA GLU A 107 10.65 -8.07 -3.99
C GLU A 107 11.12 -7.58 -2.61
N LYS A 108 12.29 -6.94 -2.53
CA LYS A 108 12.92 -6.49 -1.28
C LYS A 108 12.37 -5.15 -0.77
N ASP A 109 11.96 -4.25 -1.66
CA ASP A 109 11.44 -2.93 -1.33
C ASP A 109 9.94 -2.86 -1.65
N LYS A 110 9.11 -3.13 -0.62
CA LYS A 110 7.64 -3.04 -0.74
C LYS A 110 7.16 -1.64 -1.13
N ARG A 111 7.87 -0.57 -0.75
CA ARG A 111 7.47 0.81 -1.08
C ARG A 111 7.67 1.07 -2.58
N LEU A 112 8.79 0.62 -3.13
CA LEU A 112 9.04 0.64 -4.57
C LEU A 112 8.02 -0.21 -5.33
N LEU A 113 7.71 -1.42 -4.84
CA LEU A 113 6.71 -2.29 -5.43
C LEU A 113 5.33 -1.62 -5.50
N TYR A 114 4.88 -1.03 -4.39
CA TYR A 114 3.61 -0.29 -4.36
C TYR A 114 3.62 0.93 -5.28
N PHE A 115 4.71 1.70 -5.30
CA PHE A 115 4.84 2.81 -6.24
C PHE A 115 4.71 2.32 -7.68
N ALA A 116 5.33 1.18 -8.01
CA ALA A 116 5.26 0.61 -9.34
C ALA A 116 3.86 0.14 -9.72
N LEU A 117 3.19 -0.63 -8.85
CA LEU A 117 1.83 -1.12 -9.08
C LEU A 117 0.83 0.02 -9.27
N ASN A 118 0.94 1.12 -8.52
CA ASN A 118 0.10 2.32 -8.73
C ASN A 118 0.36 2.99 -10.08
N ARG A 119 1.62 3.11 -10.48
CA ARG A 119 1.98 3.74 -11.76
C ARG A 119 1.46 2.90 -12.93
N ILE A 120 1.60 1.58 -12.84
CA ILE A 120 1.05 0.66 -13.83
C ILE A 120 -0.47 0.79 -13.88
N SER A 121 -1.16 0.74 -12.74
CA SER A 121 -2.62 0.83 -12.69
C SER A 121 -3.19 2.13 -13.25
N MET A 122 -2.45 3.23 -13.17
CA MET A 122 -2.88 4.53 -13.73
C MET A 122 -2.72 4.62 -15.24
N ASN A 123 -1.79 3.86 -15.82
CA ASN A 123 -1.47 3.92 -17.25
C ASN A 123 -2.13 2.80 -18.05
N GLU A 124 -2.46 1.68 -17.40
CA GLU A 124 -2.94 0.45 -18.06
C GLU A 124 -4.39 0.13 -17.73
N ARG A 125 -5.26 0.24 -18.72
CA ARG A 125 -6.69 -0.13 -18.55
C ARG A 125 -6.89 -1.62 -18.28
N LEU A 126 -5.99 -2.47 -18.80
CA LEU A 126 -6.05 -3.92 -18.62
C LEU A 126 -5.55 -4.37 -17.23
N TYR A 127 -5.08 -3.44 -16.41
CA TYR A 127 -4.56 -3.76 -15.08
C TYR A 127 -5.66 -4.13 -14.08
N ASP A 128 -6.91 -3.70 -14.30
CA ASP A 128 -8.02 -3.96 -13.39
C ASP A 128 -8.24 -5.47 -13.17
N ASP A 129 -8.07 -6.29 -14.22
CA ASP A 129 -8.19 -7.75 -14.12
C ASP A 129 -7.08 -8.35 -13.23
N LEU A 130 -5.89 -7.73 -13.25
CA LEU A 130 -4.71 -8.18 -12.48
C LEU A 130 -4.84 -7.90 -10.99
N LEU A 131 -5.78 -7.05 -10.56
CA LEU A 131 -6.04 -6.79 -9.13
C LEU A 131 -6.44 -8.06 -8.37
N ASN A 132 -6.92 -9.08 -9.06
CA ASN A 132 -7.28 -10.37 -8.48
C ASN A 132 -6.08 -11.28 -8.18
N ILE A 133 -4.87 -10.96 -8.65
CA ILE A 133 -3.64 -11.66 -8.24
C ILE A 133 -3.27 -11.18 -6.83
N HIS A 134 -3.44 -12.03 -5.82
CA HIS A 134 -3.28 -11.63 -4.41
C HIS A 134 -1.83 -11.30 -4.04
N ASN A 135 -0.87 -12.04 -4.57
CA ASN A 135 0.54 -11.76 -4.36
C ASN A 135 0.96 -10.54 -5.18
N GLU A 136 1.32 -9.45 -4.49
CA GLU A 136 1.64 -8.15 -5.07
C GLU A 136 2.87 -8.22 -6.00
N TYR A 137 3.86 -9.06 -5.64
CA TYR A 137 5.05 -9.25 -6.46
C TYR A 137 4.74 -10.07 -7.71
N PHE A 138 3.91 -11.12 -7.60
CA PHE A 138 3.44 -11.85 -8.79
C PHE A 138 2.63 -10.95 -9.71
N ARG A 139 1.77 -10.10 -9.14
CA ARG A 139 1.00 -9.11 -9.90
C ARG A 139 1.92 -8.17 -10.68
N PHE A 140 2.98 -7.69 -10.04
CA PHE A 140 3.98 -6.84 -10.67
C PHE A 140 4.67 -7.56 -11.83
N LEU A 141 5.21 -8.75 -11.60
CA LEU A 141 5.89 -9.53 -12.64
C LEU A 141 4.95 -9.84 -13.80
N TYR A 142 3.70 -10.22 -13.51
CA TYR A 142 2.69 -10.51 -14.53
C TYR A 142 2.40 -9.27 -15.38
N ALA A 143 2.16 -8.13 -14.75
CA ALA A 143 1.97 -6.87 -15.46
C ALA A 143 3.16 -6.54 -16.37
N VAL A 144 4.38 -6.71 -15.86
CA VAL A 144 5.60 -6.39 -16.60
C VAL A 144 5.83 -7.32 -17.79
N PHE A 145 5.56 -8.61 -17.66
CA PHE A 145 5.80 -9.58 -18.74
C PHE A 145 4.66 -9.67 -19.76
N ILE A 146 3.43 -9.35 -19.38
CA ILE A 146 2.25 -9.60 -20.22
C ILE A 146 1.66 -8.32 -20.82
N LEU A 147 1.78 -7.17 -20.16
CA LEU A 147 1.24 -5.92 -20.68
C LEU A 147 2.17 -5.31 -21.76
N PRO A 148 1.65 -5.00 -22.97
CA PRO A 148 2.45 -4.55 -24.12
C PRO A 148 3.41 -3.40 -23.87
N ASP A 149 3.02 -2.45 -23.01
CA ASP A 149 3.81 -1.25 -22.76
C ASP A 149 5.04 -1.51 -21.89
N TYR A 150 5.08 -2.65 -21.17
CA TYR A 150 6.15 -2.96 -20.21
C TYR A 150 7.11 -4.04 -20.70
N TYR A 151 6.63 -5.09 -21.39
CA TYR A 151 7.56 -6.15 -21.84
C TYR A 151 8.39 -5.74 -23.05
N LYS A 152 7.92 -4.75 -23.83
CA LYS A 152 8.58 -4.27 -25.05
C LYS A 152 9.65 -3.22 -24.80
N TYR A 153 9.67 -2.56 -23.64
CA TYR A 153 10.60 -1.45 -23.42
C TYR A 153 11.06 -1.41 -21.96
N ASN A 154 12.35 -1.19 -21.74
CA ASN A 154 12.90 -0.96 -20.39
C ASN A 154 12.59 0.45 -19.86
N ARG A 155 12.45 1.42 -20.76
CA ARG A 155 12.30 2.86 -20.46
C ARG A 155 11.17 3.19 -19.47
N PRO A 156 9.97 2.58 -19.52
CA PRO A 156 8.91 2.83 -18.55
C PRO A 156 9.33 2.53 -17.11
N LEU A 157 10.00 1.40 -16.88
CA LEU A 157 10.50 1.03 -15.55
C LEU A 157 11.69 1.89 -15.13
N ASP A 158 12.60 2.24 -16.04
CA ASP A 158 13.72 3.15 -15.73
C ASP A 158 13.24 4.53 -15.29
N ASN A 159 12.23 5.06 -15.99
CA ASN A 159 11.59 6.32 -15.64
C ASN A 159 10.89 6.26 -14.27
N LEU A 160 10.22 5.13 -13.99
CA LEU A 160 9.54 4.88 -12.73
C LEU A 160 10.54 4.85 -11.56
N GLU A 161 11.63 4.11 -11.70
CA GLU A 161 12.68 4.02 -10.68
C GLU A 161 13.39 5.36 -10.46
N THR A 162 13.61 6.12 -11.54
CA THR A 162 14.18 7.46 -11.46
C THR A 162 13.27 8.40 -10.68
N ARG A 163 11.96 8.39 -10.96
CA ARG A 163 10.96 9.18 -10.22
C ARG A 163 10.89 8.77 -8.75
N PHE A 164 10.86 7.47 -8.48
CA PHE A 164 10.86 6.97 -7.11
C PHE A 164 12.10 7.43 -6.34
N SER A 165 13.28 7.35 -6.96
CA SER A 165 14.53 7.83 -6.36
C SER A 165 14.51 9.33 -6.07
N GLN A 166 13.94 10.15 -6.97
CA GLN A 166 13.75 11.59 -6.74
C GLN A 166 12.81 11.87 -5.57
N ILE A 167 11.73 11.09 -5.43
CA ILE A 167 10.80 11.20 -4.30
C ILE A 167 11.52 10.85 -3.00
N LEU A 168 12.25 9.74 -2.94
CA LEU A 168 12.99 9.35 -1.73
C LEU A 168 14.03 10.41 -1.31
N ASN A 169 14.74 10.99 -2.29
CA ASN A 169 15.72 12.05 -2.04
C ASN A 169 15.10 13.31 -1.43
N THR A 170 13.84 13.61 -1.77
CA THR A 170 13.14 14.80 -1.28
C THR A 170 12.30 14.52 -0.03
N LYS A 171 11.74 13.31 0.07
CA LYS A 171 10.77 12.85 1.08
C LYS A 171 10.97 11.38 1.42
N LEU A 172 12.04 11.09 2.15
CA LEU A 172 12.22 9.76 2.73
C LEU A 172 11.04 9.37 3.64
N LEU A 173 10.52 10.30 4.44
CA LEU A 173 9.28 10.10 5.21
C LEU A 173 8.37 11.30 4.99
N HIS A 174 7.12 11.05 4.61
CA HIS A 174 6.16 12.15 4.40
C HIS A 174 5.70 12.75 5.74
N PHE A 175 5.65 11.97 6.81
CA PHE A 175 5.21 12.40 8.15
C PHE A 175 6.32 12.30 9.20
N LYS A 176 7.51 12.85 8.90
CA LYS A 176 8.69 12.80 9.79
C LYS A 176 8.41 13.19 11.26
N ASN A 177 7.53 14.15 11.50
CA ASN A 177 7.19 14.60 12.87
C ASN A 177 6.25 13.65 13.63
N PHE A 178 5.71 12.64 12.96
CA PHE A 178 4.77 11.65 13.51
C PHE A 178 5.22 10.22 13.22
N ASP A 179 6.53 9.99 13.06
CA ASP A 179 7.10 8.69 12.74
C ASP A 179 6.99 7.71 13.94
N ASN A 180 5.84 7.06 14.07
CA ASN A 180 5.54 6.04 15.07
C ASN A 180 4.35 5.16 14.61
N ASP A 181 4.32 3.93 15.10
CA ASP A 181 3.33 2.92 14.69
C ASP A 181 1.89 3.36 14.96
N ASP A 182 1.63 4.03 16.10
CA ASP A 182 0.29 4.52 16.46
C ASP A 182 -0.27 5.51 15.44
N PHE A 183 0.58 6.41 14.93
CA PHE A 183 0.21 7.36 13.89
C PHE A 183 -0.12 6.64 12.59
N TYR A 184 0.74 5.74 12.12
CA TYR A 184 0.54 5.07 10.83
C TYR A 184 -0.67 4.14 10.82
N LEU A 185 -0.88 3.39 11.91
CA LEU A 185 -2.08 2.57 12.10
C LEU A 185 -3.34 3.44 12.08
N TRP A 186 -3.32 4.56 12.81
CA TRP A 186 -4.46 5.49 12.82
C TRP A 186 -4.68 6.16 11.46
N ALA A 187 -3.61 6.61 10.79
CA ALA A 187 -3.69 7.29 9.51
C ALA A 187 -4.32 6.38 8.46
N LYS A 188 -3.93 5.10 8.43
CA LYS A 188 -4.54 4.10 7.55
C LYS A 188 -6.03 3.96 7.81
N GLY A 189 -6.44 3.77 9.07
CA GLY A 189 -7.85 3.69 9.43
C GLY A 189 -8.64 4.96 9.12
N TYR A 190 -8.04 6.13 9.31
CA TYR A 190 -8.64 7.43 8.97
C TYR A 190 -8.87 7.56 7.46
N MET A 191 -7.87 7.20 6.65
CA MET A 191 -7.98 7.22 5.19
C MET A 191 -8.98 6.18 4.66
N ASP A 192 -9.03 4.99 5.25
CA ASP A 192 -10.01 3.96 4.85
C ASP A 192 -11.47 4.39 5.10
N GLN A 193 -11.68 5.33 6.02
CA GLN A 193 -13.00 5.91 6.32
C GLN A 193 -13.30 7.19 5.54
N ASP A 194 -12.31 7.76 4.84
CA ASP A 194 -12.46 8.99 4.06
C ASP A 194 -13.12 8.69 2.71
N LYS A 195 -14.45 8.73 2.69
CA LYS A 195 -15.25 8.50 1.47
C LYS A 195 -15.05 9.58 0.40
N GLU A 196 -14.72 10.81 0.80
CA GLU A 196 -14.56 11.93 -0.12
C GLU A 196 -13.28 11.78 -0.94
N ASN A 197 -12.19 11.35 -0.30
CA ASN A 197 -10.89 11.19 -0.93
C ASN A 197 -10.53 9.73 -1.26
N ALA A 198 -11.45 8.79 -1.08
CA ALA A 198 -11.22 7.36 -1.30
C ALA A 198 -10.56 7.04 -2.65
N ARG A 199 -11.04 7.66 -3.74
CA ARG A 199 -10.49 7.47 -5.10
C ARG A 199 -9.12 8.12 -5.29
N VAL A 200 -8.78 9.13 -4.49
CA VAL A 200 -7.55 9.89 -4.61
C VAL A 200 -6.39 9.12 -3.98
N HIS A 201 -6.56 8.68 -2.73
CA HIS A 201 -5.51 7.98 -2.01
C HIS A 201 -5.60 6.45 -2.13
N ASN A 202 -6.75 5.91 -2.56
CA ASN A 202 -7.00 4.48 -2.78
C ASN A 202 -6.49 3.58 -1.64
N SER A 203 -6.76 4.00 -0.40
CA SER A 203 -6.13 3.41 0.80
C SER A 203 -6.60 1.98 1.04
N SER A 204 -7.84 1.66 0.65
CA SER A 204 -8.44 0.33 0.78
C SER A 204 -7.77 -0.75 -0.08
N SER A 205 -6.99 -0.36 -1.10
CA SER A 205 -6.24 -1.30 -1.93
C SER A 205 -5.05 -1.93 -1.19
N TYR A 206 -4.67 -1.39 -0.03
CA TYR A 206 -3.57 -1.90 0.79
C TYR A 206 -4.07 -2.59 2.05
N LYS A 207 -3.55 -3.80 2.29
CA LYS A 207 -3.92 -4.64 3.43
C LYS A 207 -2.67 -4.99 4.27
N PRO A 208 -2.10 -4.01 5.01
CA PRO A 208 -0.97 -4.29 5.89
C PRO A 208 -1.37 -5.29 6.98
N LEU A 209 -0.50 -6.27 7.25
CA LEU A 209 -0.75 -7.36 8.21
C LEU A 209 -0.04 -7.15 9.55
N ASN A 210 0.98 -6.28 9.58
CA ASN A 210 1.77 -6.00 10.77
C ASN A 210 2.06 -4.50 10.93
N PRO A 211 2.41 -4.02 12.14
CA PRO A 211 2.63 -2.60 12.42
C PRO A 211 3.62 -1.90 11.48
N LYS A 212 4.73 -2.58 11.14
CA LYS A 212 5.77 -2.01 10.27
C LYS A 212 5.27 -1.75 8.85
N GLU A 213 4.36 -2.57 8.34
CA GLU A 213 3.77 -2.40 7.02
C GLU A 213 2.88 -1.15 6.91
N TYR A 214 2.26 -0.68 8.01
CA TYR A 214 1.45 0.53 7.97
C TYR A 214 2.29 1.75 7.56
N SER A 215 3.52 1.88 8.09
CA SER A 215 4.42 2.96 7.69
C SER A 215 4.77 2.88 6.20
N VAL A 216 5.07 1.68 5.69
CA VAL A 216 5.36 1.44 4.28
C VAL A 216 4.18 1.85 3.39
N VAL A 217 2.98 1.39 3.73
CA VAL A 217 1.74 1.68 2.99
C VAL A 217 1.45 3.18 2.96
N ILE A 218 1.50 3.84 4.12
CA ILE A 218 1.24 5.29 4.19
C ILE A 218 2.27 6.05 3.36
N ASN A 219 3.55 5.72 3.46
CA ASN A 219 4.54 6.40 2.65
C ASN A 219 4.35 6.11 1.15
N ALA A 220 4.05 4.88 0.75
CA ALA A 220 3.78 4.53 -0.65
C ALA A 220 2.58 5.28 -1.24
N ILE A 221 1.49 5.43 -0.48
CA ILE A 221 0.33 6.24 -0.91
C ILE A 221 0.78 7.69 -1.16
N PHE A 222 1.57 8.26 -0.25
CA PHE A 222 2.01 9.64 -0.37
C PHE A 222 3.10 9.85 -1.43
N ASP A 223 3.89 8.83 -1.79
CA ASP A 223 4.76 8.85 -2.98
C ASP A 223 3.91 9.00 -4.24
N SER A 224 2.89 8.16 -4.37
CA SER A 224 1.98 8.17 -5.53
C SER A 224 1.22 9.49 -5.63
N LEU A 225 0.76 10.06 -4.51
CA LEU A 225 0.12 11.37 -4.49
C LEU A 225 1.09 12.47 -4.93
N LEU A 226 2.33 12.44 -4.44
CA LEU A 226 3.34 13.45 -4.78
C LEU A 226 3.72 13.39 -6.25
N ASP A 227 3.89 12.19 -6.81
CA ASP A 227 4.20 11.99 -8.23
C ASP A 227 3.06 12.42 -9.15
N LYS A 228 1.80 12.22 -8.69
CA LYS A 228 0.60 12.55 -9.46
C LYS A 228 0.28 14.05 -9.45
N ASP A 229 0.16 14.64 -8.28
CA ASP A 229 -0.23 16.04 -8.13
C ASP A 229 0.24 16.59 -6.77
N THR A 230 1.17 17.55 -6.84
CA THR A 230 1.75 18.18 -5.65
C THR A 230 0.72 18.96 -4.81
N ASN A 231 -0.31 19.53 -5.41
CA ASN A 231 -1.36 20.27 -4.69
C ASN A 231 -2.26 19.31 -3.92
N ILE A 232 -2.71 18.23 -4.56
CA ILE A 232 -3.50 17.17 -3.90
C ILE A 232 -2.68 16.56 -2.77
N TYR A 233 -1.41 16.21 -3.03
CA TYR A 233 -0.48 15.72 -2.01
C TYR A 233 -0.45 16.66 -0.78
N LYS A 234 -0.26 17.97 -0.98
CA LYS A 234 -0.22 18.95 0.12
C LYS A 234 -1.53 19.03 0.89
N ALA A 235 -2.66 19.02 0.18
CA ALA A 235 -3.99 19.10 0.79
C ALA A 235 -4.26 17.90 1.70
N ILE A 236 -4.13 16.68 1.16
CA ILE A 236 -4.37 15.44 1.91
C ILE A 236 -3.38 15.30 3.08
N LYS A 237 -2.10 15.63 2.86
CA LYS A 237 -1.08 15.59 3.93
C LYS A 237 -1.44 16.53 5.08
N THR A 238 -1.91 17.73 4.77
CA THR A 238 -2.30 18.73 5.76
C THR A 238 -3.55 18.30 6.52
N GLN A 239 -4.55 17.76 5.81
CA GLN A 239 -5.76 17.19 6.40
C GLN A 239 -5.43 16.11 7.43
N ILE A 240 -4.61 15.12 7.07
CA ILE A 240 -4.22 14.03 7.98
C ILE A 240 -3.43 14.57 9.18
N SER A 241 -2.47 15.48 8.94
CA SER A 241 -1.69 16.09 10.01
C SER A 241 -2.57 16.83 11.02
N ASN A 242 -3.52 17.63 10.53
CA ASN A 242 -4.45 18.38 11.37
C ASN A 242 -5.39 17.45 12.15
N ALA A 243 -5.95 16.43 11.50
CA ALA A 243 -6.79 15.44 12.15
C ALA A 243 -6.04 14.68 13.25
N TRP A 244 -4.77 14.35 13.03
CA TRP A 244 -3.91 13.73 14.05
C TRP A 244 -3.68 14.65 15.25
N HIS A 245 -3.34 15.92 15.00
CA HIS A 245 -3.19 16.92 16.06
C HIS A 245 -4.47 17.06 16.89
N GLN A 246 -5.63 17.13 16.24
CA GLN A 246 -6.92 17.18 16.93
C GLN A 246 -7.17 15.93 17.77
N LYS A 247 -6.89 14.73 17.25
CA LYS A 247 -6.99 13.47 18.02
C LYS A 247 -6.12 13.52 19.27
N ARG A 248 -4.85 13.90 19.15
CA ARG A 248 -3.93 14.02 20.29
C ARG A 248 -4.39 15.07 21.30
N HIS A 249 -4.88 16.22 20.83
CA HIS A 249 -5.41 17.27 21.69
C HIS A 249 -6.65 16.80 22.48
N ARG A 250 -7.60 16.13 21.81
CA ARG A 250 -8.79 15.54 22.45
C ARG A 250 -8.42 14.47 23.48
N ALA A 251 -7.42 13.64 23.19
CA ALA A 251 -6.92 12.65 24.14
C ALA A 251 -6.32 13.30 25.40
N LYS A 252 -5.51 14.36 25.23
CA LYS A 252 -4.94 15.12 26.36
C LYS A 252 -6.00 15.81 27.23
N ASN A 253 -7.12 16.23 26.63
CA ASN A 253 -8.20 16.95 27.32
C ASN A 253 -9.38 16.04 27.73
N LYS A 254 -9.25 14.73 27.59
CA LYS A 254 -10.28 13.77 28.00
C LYS A 254 -10.50 13.87 29.51
N GLY A 255 -11.70 14.29 29.92
CA GLY A 255 -12.06 14.56 31.32
C GLY A 255 -12.14 16.04 31.70
N ARG A 256 -11.63 16.97 30.88
CA ARG A 256 -11.71 18.42 31.09
C ARG A 256 -12.88 19.03 30.30
N LYS A 257 -14.10 18.53 30.52
CA LYS A 257 -15.30 18.75 29.67
C LYS A 257 -16.24 19.86 30.17
N HIS A 258 -15.74 20.90 30.81
CA HIS A 258 -16.61 22.00 31.27
C HIS A 258 -16.38 23.24 30.42
N HIS A 259 -17.29 23.47 29.47
CA HIS A 259 -17.36 24.73 28.73
C HIS A 259 -18.38 25.62 29.41
N TYR A 260 -17.89 26.66 30.10
CA TYR A 260 -18.73 27.70 30.68
C TYR A 260 -18.80 28.88 29.71
N HIS A 261 -20.02 29.29 29.37
CA HIS A 261 -20.24 30.52 28.62
C HIS A 261 -20.30 31.69 29.60
N LEU A 262 -19.29 32.56 29.54
CA LEU A 262 -19.25 33.80 30.30
C LEU A 262 -19.81 34.95 29.46
N THR A 263 -20.40 35.95 30.11
CA THR A 263 -20.74 37.21 29.43
C THR A 263 -19.46 37.95 29.03
N ASP A 264 -19.52 38.82 28.02
CA ASP A 264 -18.34 39.59 27.56
C ASP A 264 -17.67 40.36 28.70
N LYS A 265 -18.48 40.94 29.60
CA LYS A 265 -18.00 41.64 30.79
C LYS A 265 -17.25 40.70 31.73
N ALA A 266 -17.81 39.52 32.02
CA ALA A 266 -17.16 38.53 32.88
C ALA A 266 -15.88 37.97 32.25
N HIS A 267 -15.89 37.74 30.94
CA HIS A 267 -14.70 37.33 30.20
C HIS A 267 -13.60 38.38 30.32
N ARG A 268 -13.89 39.66 30.07
CA ARG A 268 -12.91 40.75 30.20
C ARG A 268 -12.36 40.87 31.63
N SER A 269 -13.21 40.76 32.65
CA SER A 269 -12.76 40.75 34.04
C SER A 269 -11.83 39.56 34.33
N LEU A 270 -12.15 38.38 33.79
CA LEU A 270 -11.31 37.18 33.94
C LEU A 270 -9.95 37.36 33.25
N GLU A 271 -9.89 38.01 32.08
CA GLU A 271 -8.61 38.32 31.41
C GLU A 271 -7.71 39.20 32.29
N ILE A 272 -8.27 40.29 32.82
CA ILE A 272 -7.55 41.22 33.68
C ILE A 272 -7.06 40.52 34.95
N LEU A 273 -7.89 39.67 35.56
CA LEU A 273 -7.52 38.90 36.74
C LEU A 273 -6.40 37.90 36.43
N ALA A 274 -6.52 37.15 35.34
CA ALA A 274 -5.53 36.16 34.93
C ALA A 274 -4.16 36.82 34.65
N GLU A 275 -4.16 37.94 33.92
CA GLU A 275 -2.97 38.72 33.61
C GLU A 275 -2.30 39.27 34.89
N LYS A 276 -3.09 39.90 35.78
CA LYS A 276 -2.59 40.42 37.06
C LYS A 276 -1.88 39.35 37.90
N ASN A 277 -2.34 38.10 37.83
CA ASN A 277 -1.82 36.99 38.63
C ASN A 277 -0.81 36.11 37.86
N GLY A 278 -0.50 36.42 36.60
CA GLY A 278 0.45 35.64 35.79
C GLY A 278 0.04 34.19 35.55
N ILE A 279 -1.26 33.87 35.58
CA ILE A 279 -1.78 32.50 35.38
C ILE A 279 -2.76 32.44 34.20
N THR A 280 -3.04 31.24 33.71
CA THR A 280 -4.03 31.06 32.63
C THR A 280 -5.45 31.32 33.13
N LYS A 281 -6.37 31.69 32.23
CA LYS A 281 -7.78 31.93 32.57
C LYS A 281 -8.42 30.72 33.24
N GLU A 282 -8.09 29.51 32.81
CA GLU A 282 -8.59 28.26 33.39
C GLU A 282 -8.14 28.10 34.85
N LYS A 283 -6.84 28.31 35.13
CA LYS A 283 -6.32 28.28 36.51
C LYS A 283 -6.93 29.37 37.37
N MET A 284 -7.20 30.53 36.79
CA MET A 284 -7.88 31.62 37.49
C MET A 284 -9.32 31.23 37.85
N ILE A 285 -10.08 30.62 36.92
CA ILE A 285 -11.42 30.10 37.21
C ILE A 285 -11.35 29.06 38.34
N GLU A 286 -10.44 28.09 38.27
CA GLU A 286 -10.26 27.07 39.31
C GLU A 286 -9.98 27.73 40.69
N SER A 287 -9.08 28.71 40.73
CA SER A 287 -8.76 29.43 41.96
C SER A 287 -9.97 30.18 42.52
N LEU A 288 -10.71 30.89 41.67
CA LEU A 288 -11.89 31.66 42.09
C LEU A 288 -13.02 30.76 42.59
N VAL A 289 -13.25 29.63 41.91
CA VAL A 289 -14.26 28.64 42.33
C VAL A 289 -13.86 28.03 43.68
N ASN A 290 -12.61 27.60 43.83
CA ASN A 290 -12.13 27.02 45.08
C ASN A 290 -12.16 28.04 46.23
N GLU A 291 -11.69 29.27 46.00
CA GLU A 291 -11.73 30.34 47.00
C GLU A 291 -13.16 30.60 47.46
N ARG A 292 -14.10 30.69 46.52
CA ARG A 292 -15.51 30.94 46.85
C ARG A 292 -16.14 29.75 47.57
N TYR A 293 -15.83 28.53 47.13
CA TYR A 293 -16.33 27.31 47.75
C TYR A 293 -15.84 27.17 49.19
N THR A 294 -14.55 27.40 49.45
CA THR A 294 -14.00 27.36 50.82
C THR A 294 -14.62 28.41 51.72
N LYS A 295 -14.90 29.61 51.20
CA LYS A 295 -15.50 30.70 51.99
C LYS A 295 -16.97 30.47 52.33
N ASP A 296 -17.73 29.94 51.37
CA ASP A 296 -19.20 29.91 51.48
C ASP A 296 -19.77 28.52 51.79
N CYS A 297 -19.01 27.46 51.52
CA CYS A 297 -19.51 26.08 51.53
C CYS A 297 -18.77 25.14 52.48
N MET A 298 -17.75 25.62 53.21
CA MET A 298 -17.01 24.82 54.20
C MET A 298 -17.19 25.40 55.61
N ASP A 299 -17.26 24.53 56.61
CA ASP A 299 -17.28 24.92 58.03
C ASP A 299 -15.86 25.27 58.54
N PHE A 300 -15.77 25.69 59.81
CA PHE A 300 -14.49 26.05 60.43
C PHE A 300 -13.50 24.89 60.58
N ASN A 301 -13.96 23.64 60.45
CA ASN A 301 -13.14 22.43 60.49
C ASN A 301 -12.78 21.92 59.08
N GLY A 302 -13.25 22.59 58.02
CA GLY A 302 -13.02 22.19 56.64
C GLY A 302 -13.97 21.08 56.15
N ASN A 303 -15.11 20.86 56.81
CA ASN A 303 -16.14 19.95 56.32
C ASN A 303 -17.14 20.69 55.42
N ASP A 304 -17.70 19.99 54.44
CA ASP A 304 -18.69 20.54 53.53
C ASP A 304 -20.01 20.85 54.29
N LEU A 305 -20.45 22.10 54.23
CA LEU A 305 -21.75 22.54 54.77
C LEU A 305 -22.92 22.06 53.91
N TYR A 306 -22.66 21.81 52.63
CA TYR A 306 -23.64 21.41 51.63
C TYR A 306 -23.10 20.24 50.82
N SER A 307 -23.86 19.16 50.74
CA SER A 307 -23.53 18.03 49.87
C SER A 307 -24.48 17.98 48.67
N LEU A 308 -23.96 17.51 47.54
CA LEU A 308 -24.80 17.10 46.42
C LEU A 308 -25.53 15.82 46.83
N THR A 309 -26.75 15.95 47.33
CA THR A 309 -27.63 14.79 47.56
C THR A 309 -27.79 14.04 46.24
N ARG A 310 -27.61 12.73 46.28
CA ARG A 310 -27.93 11.83 45.17
C ARG A 310 -29.43 11.65 45.03
#